data_AF-A0A846MWU3-F1
#
_entry.id   AF-A0A846MWU3-F1
#
_cell.length_a   1.000
_cell.length_b   1.000
_cell.length_c   1.000
_cell.angle_alpha   90.00
_cell.angle_beta   90.00
_cell.angle_gamma   90.00
#
_symmetry.space_group_name_H-M   'P 1'
#
loop_
_entity.id
_entity.type
_entity.pdbx_description
1 polymer ?
#
loop_
_entity_poly.entity_id
_entity_poly.type
_entity_poly.pdbx_seq_one_letter_code
_entity_poly.pdbx_strand_id
1 'polypeptide(L)'
;MAGVSIVDVGVLVSETQAFISSAGYTYCNSPKLADSDYTDLSAFEFTRQADNSSEIERTFFHFDNAAALSDGDDVILYLAFGCAFADQNYDVAEANCVGRAVRALLCDPNGQISDPAVGRCKLLSEMHVDPNGFSGGPVFAIVFDGHLTLKFAGVINRAGGSFVHFIKAPYVRRLLDFAVSSYAI
;
A
#
# COMPACT_ATOMS: atom_id res chain seq x y z
N MET A 1 10.66 -14.01 -31.33
CA MET A 1 10.70 -13.71 -29.88
C MET A 1 10.44 -12.22 -29.74
N ALA A 2 9.28 -11.83 -29.22
CA ALA A 2 9.02 -10.44 -28.88
C ALA A 2 9.87 -10.11 -27.63
N GLY A 3 10.72 -9.09 -27.72
CA GLY A 3 11.51 -8.64 -26.57
C GLY A 3 10.60 -8.06 -25.50
N VAL A 4 10.94 -8.31 -24.23
CA VAL A 4 10.31 -7.64 -23.08
C VAL A 4 10.69 -6.16 -23.13
N SER A 5 9.73 -5.27 -22.91
CA SER A 5 9.98 -3.84 -22.92
C SER A 5 10.97 -3.47 -21.81
N ILE A 6 11.91 -2.55 -22.08
CA ILE A 6 12.94 -2.17 -21.09
C ILE A 6 12.34 -1.51 -19.85
N VAL A 7 11.09 -1.04 -19.92
CA VAL A 7 10.34 -0.52 -18.77
C VAL A 7 9.83 -1.62 -17.84
N ASP A 8 9.81 -2.88 -18.26
CA ASP A 8 9.28 -4.01 -17.48
C ASP A 8 10.38 -4.86 -16.84
N VAL A 9 11.64 -4.43 -16.93
CA VAL A 9 12.81 -5.17 -16.41
C VAL A 9 13.33 -4.50 -15.14
N GLY A 10 13.36 -5.28 -14.05
CA GLY A 10 14.05 -4.93 -12.81
C GLY A 10 15.32 -5.78 -12.62
N VAL A 11 16.41 -5.14 -12.22
CA VAL A 11 17.71 -5.77 -11.98
C VAL A 11 17.94 -5.88 -10.47
N LEU A 12 18.10 -7.11 -9.99
CA LEU A 12 18.61 -7.40 -8.64
C LEU A 12 20.14 -7.33 -8.67
N VAL A 13 20.70 -6.34 -7.97
CA VAL A 13 22.16 -6.23 -7.79
C VAL A 13 22.50 -6.86 -6.45
N SER A 14 22.94 -8.12 -6.49
CA SER A 14 23.17 -8.95 -5.31
C SER A 14 24.28 -8.40 -4.40
N GLU A 15 25.28 -7.73 -4.97
CA GLU A 15 26.43 -7.18 -4.24
C GLU A 15 26.04 -6.01 -3.33
N THR A 16 25.09 -5.19 -3.78
CA THR A 16 24.61 -4.00 -3.04
C THR A 16 23.28 -4.23 -2.35
N GLN A 17 22.72 -5.46 -2.45
CA GLN A 17 21.37 -5.80 -2.00
C GLN A 17 20.35 -4.77 -2.46
N ALA A 18 20.42 -4.39 -3.74
CA ALA A 18 19.56 -3.37 -4.31
C ALA A 18 18.70 -3.94 -5.43
N PHE A 19 17.49 -3.42 -5.56
CA PHE A 19 16.63 -3.63 -6.71
C PHE A 19 16.55 -2.34 -7.51
N ILE A 20 16.88 -2.42 -8.79
CA ILE A 20 16.88 -1.28 -9.71
C ILE A 20 15.87 -1.58 -10.81
N SER A 21 14.84 -0.76 -10.95
CA SER A 21 13.90 -0.86 -12.06
C SER A 21 13.74 0.48 -12.75
N SER A 22 13.04 0.47 -13.89
CA SER A 22 12.56 1.69 -14.57
C SER A 22 11.73 2.62 -13.66
N ALA A 23 11.22 2.10 -12.54
CA ALA A 23 10.45 2.78 -11.51
C ALA A 23 11.29 3.30 -10.33
N GLY A 24 12.62 3.14 -10.34
CA GLY A 24 13.52 3.69 -9.33
C GLY A 24 14.44 2.67 -8.65
N TYR A 25 15.10 3.13 -7.58
CA TYR A 25 16.14 2.41 -6.85
C TYR A 25 15.66 2.05 -5.44
N THR A 26 15.77 0.77 -5.04
CA THR A 26 15.40 0.28 -3.71
C THR A 26 16.61 -0.40 -3.06
N TYR A 27 16.95 0.01 -1.83
CA TYR A 27 17.98 -0.63 -0.99
C TYR A 27 17.33 -1.60 0.00
N CYS A 28 17.79 -2.85 0.06
CA CYS A 28 17.31 -3.87 1.00
C CYS A 28 18.13 -3.93 2.31
N ASN A 29 18.79 -2.82 2.71
CA ASN A 29 19.58 -2.76 3.93
C ASN A 29 18.93 -1.85 4.96
N SER A 30 18.13 -2.42 5.85
CA SER A 30 17.81 -1.79 7.13
C SER A 30 18.62 -2.50 8.22
N PRO A 31 19.44 -1.79 9.03
CA PRO A 31 20.03 -2.38 10.23
C PRO A 31 18.89 -2.89 11.11
N LYS A 32 19.06 -4.08 11.73
CA LYS A 32 18.08 -4.73 12.62
C LYS A 32 17.57 -3.78 13.72
N LEU A 33 16.60 -2.94 13.37
CA LEU A 33 15.71 -2.23 14.26
C LEU A 33 14.54 -3.17 14.51
N ALA A 34 14.11 -3.24 15.77
CA ALA A 34 13.20 -4.26 16.31
C ALA A 34 12.04 -4.64 15.35
N ASP A 35 11.72 -5.93 15.32
CA ASP A 35 10.65 -6.59 14.56
C ASP A 35 9.26 -6.00 14.89
N SER A 36 8.98 -4.81 14.39
CA SER A 36 7.66 -4.20 14.45
C SER A 36 7.19 -3.89 13.05
N ASP A 37 6.00 -4.37 12.73
CA ASP A 37 5.24 -4.20 11.48
C ASP A 37 5.25 -2.80 10.83
N TYR A 38 5.67 -1.74 11.51
CA TYR A 38 5.76 -0.40 10.91
C TYR A 38 6.96 -0.21 9.98
N THR A 39 7.96 -1.09 10.02
CA THR A 39 9.16 -1.02 9.15
C THR A 39 8.93 -1.65 7.77
N ASP A 40 7.76 -2.26 7.52
CA ASP A 40 7.43 -2.98 6.29
C ASP A 40 6.96 -2.08 5.13
N LEU A 41 7.34 -0.79 5.14
CA LEU A 41 7.01 0.12 4.05
C LEU A 41 8.22 0.39 3.16
N SER A 42 7.97 0.36 1.86
CA SER A 42 8.87 0.85 0.82
C SER A 42 8.16 1.91 0.00
N ALA A 43 8.87 2.98 -0.36
CA ALA A 43 8.38 4.04 -1.21
C ALA A 43 9.17 4.04 -2.53
N PHE A 44 8.47 4.29 -3.64
CA PHE A 44 9.04 4.37 -4.98
C PHE A 44 8.73 5.75 -5.56
N GLU A 45 9.73 6.37 -6.19
CA GLU A 45 9.60 7.71 -6.77
C GLU A 45 9.26 7.60 -8.27
N PHE A 46 8.12 8.19 -8.65
CA PHE A 46 7.65 8.23 -10.03
C PHE A 46 7.58 9.65 -10.62
N THR A 47 8.17 10.66 -9.96
CA THR A 47 8.04 12.08 -10.33
C THR A 47 8.36 12.31 -11.81
N ARG A 48 9.53 11.85 -12.27
CA ARG A 48 9.96 12.02 -13.67
C ARG A 48 9.06 11.31 -14.67
N GLN A 49 8.52 10.15 -14.30
CA GLN A 49 7.63 9.37 -15.15
C GLN A 49 6.26 10.05 -15.26
N ALA A 50 5.76 10.61 -14.15
CA ALA A 50 4.52 11.37 -14.10
C ALA A 50 4.63 12.69 -14.88
N ASP A 51 5.74 13.43 -14.75
CA ASP A 51 5.99 14.67 -15.50
C ASP A 51 5.93 14.47 -17.02
N ASN A 52 6.31 13.29 -17.50
CA ASN A 52 6.33 12.93 -18.91
C ASN A 52 5.02 12.24 -19.38
N SER A 53 4.10 11.92 -18.47
CA SER A 53 2.84 11.24 -18.81
C SER A 53 1.71 11.58 -17.83
N SER A 54 0.79 12.44 -18.29
CA SER A 54 -0.43 12.78 -17.54
C SER A 54 -1.33 11.57 -17.28
N GLU A 55 -1.19 10.48 -18.05
CA GLU A 55 -1.93 9.24 -17.80
C GLU A 55 -1.44 8.56 -16.53
N ILE A 56 -0.12 8.53 -16.32
CA ILE A 56 0.51 7.98 -15.11
C ILE A 56 0.13 8.83 -13.90
N GLU A 57 0.22 10.16 -14.01
CA GLU A 57 -0.17 11.09 -12.93
C GLU A 57 -1.59 10.82 -12.42
N ARG A 58 -2.56 10.61 -13.32
CA ARG A 58 -3.97 10.34 -12.99
C ARG A 58 -4.21 9.03 -12.25
N THR A 59 -3.24 8.12 -12.22
CA THR A 59 -3.35 6.85 -11.48
C THR A 59 -3.03 6.98 -9.99
N PHE A 60 -2.40 8.10 -9.58
CA PHE A 60 -2.03 8.32 -8.19
C PHE A 60 -3.15 8.99 -7.39
N PHE A 61 -3.29 8.56 -6.15
CA PHE A 61 -4.14 9.22 -5.17
C PHE A 61 -3.47 10.49 -4.65
N HIS A 62 -4.20 11.61 -4.64
CA HIS A 62 -3.69 12.85 -4.08
C HIS A 62 -3.71 12.80 -2.55
N PHE A 63 -2.53 12.65 -1.95
CA PHE A 63 -2.39 12.49 -0.50
C PHE A 63 -1.94 13.79 0.17
N ASP A 64 -2.90 14.52 0.73
CA ASP A 64 -2.67 15.72 1.55
C ASP A 64 -3.20 15.52 2.99
N ASN A 65 -3.06 16.56 3.82
CA ASN A 65 -3.51 16.52 5.22
C ASN A 65 -5.03 16.42 5.36
N ALA A 66 -5.81 16.90 4.39
CA ALA A 66 -7.27 16.83 4.43
C ALA A 66 -7.76 15.43 4.06
N ALA A 67 -7.05 14.78 3.14
CA ALA A 67 -7.29 13.41 2.71
C ALA A 67 -6.83 12.38 3.73
N ALA A 68 -5.88 12.69 4.61
CA ALA A 68 -5.37 11.80 5.64
C ALA A 68 -6.33 11.67 6.84
N LEU A 69 -6.54 10.43 7.31
CA LEU A 69 -7.26 10.17 8.55
C LEU A 69 -6.43 10.66 9.75
N SER A 70 -7.08 11.41 10.63
CA SER A 70 -6.51 11.90 11.89
C SER A 70 -7.05 11.10 13.08
N ASP A 71 -6.29 11.00 14.16
CA ASP A 71 -6.68 10.23 15.36
C ASP A 71 -7.98 10.74 16.04
N GLY A 72 -8.38 11.98 15.76
CA GLY A 72 -9.62 12.58 16.29
C GLY A 72 -10.85 12.43 15.40
N ASP A 73 -10.73 11.80 14.23
CA ASP A 73 -11.84 11.60 13.31
C ASP A 73 -12.82 10.52 13.83
N ASP A 74 -14.13 10.77 13.71
CA ASP A 74 -15.16 9.80 14.07
C ASP A 74 -15.34 8.77 12.93
N VAL A 75 -14.63 7.65 13.06
CA VAL A 75 -14.63 6.58 12.06
C VAL A 75 -15.83 5.67 12.23
N ILE A 76 -16.67 5.62 11.20
CA ILE A 76 -17.82 4.70 11.12
C ILE A 76 -17.35 3.31 10.67
N LEU A 77 -16.56 3.25 9.59
CA LEU A 77 -16.15 2.01 8.93
C LEU A 77 -14.83 2.20 8.19
N TYR A 78 -14.09 1.11 8.00
CA TYR A 78 -12.97 1.03 7.07
C TYR A 78 -13.33 0.26 5.79
N LEU A 79 -12.79 0.73 4.67
CA LEU A 79 -12.75 0.08 3.37
C LEU A 79 -11.31 -0.34 3.08
N ALA A 80 -11.01 -1.63 3.09
CA ALA A 80 -9.69 -2.15 2.76
C ALA A 80 -9.72 -2.75 1.34
N PHE A 81 -8.81 -2.27 0.47
CA PHE A 81 -8.69 -2.75 -0.90
C PHE A 81 -7.42 -3.56 -1.07
N GLY A 82 -7.48 -4.64 -1.84
CA GLY A 82 -6.30 -5.46 -2.14
C GLY A 82 -6.58 -6.48 -3.23
N CYS A 83 -5.55 -7.23 -3.60
CA CYS A 83 -5.65 -8.29 -4.60
C CYS A 83 -5.29 -9.62 -3.92
N ALA A 84 -6.26 -10.47 -3.59
CA ALA A 84 -5.97 -11.80 -3.04
C ALA A 84 -5.11 -12.60 -4.01
N PHE A 85 -4.07 -13.26 -3.51
CA PHE A 85 -3.23 -14.15 -4.31
C PHE A 85 -4.03 -15.27 -4.95
N ALA A 86 -4.99 -15.84 -4.20
CA ALA A 86 -5.87 -16.90 -4.69
C ALA A 86 -6.75 -16.49 -5.88
N ASP A 87 -7.02 -15.18 -6.03
CA ASP A 87 -7.83 -14.64 -7.13
C ASP A 87 -6.97 -14.12 -8.31
N GLN A 88 -5.63 -14.18 -8.18
CA GLN A 88 -4.74 -13.71 -9.22
C GLN A 88 -4.55 -14.80 -10.28
N ASN A 89 -4.97 -14.53 -11.51
CA ASN A 89 -4.75 -15.41 -12.65
C ASN A 89 -3.51 -14.92 -13.41
N TYR A 90 -2.33 -15.39 -12.99
CA TYR A 90 -1.09 -15.18 -13.75
C TYR A 90 -0.84 -16.36 -14.66
N ASP A 91 -1.08 -16.16 -15.95
CA ASP A 91 -0.60 -17.06 -16.99
C ASP A 91 0.28 -16.25 -17.93
N VAL A 92 1.51 -16.00 -17.46
CA VAL A 92 2.52 -15.25 -18.21
C VAL A 92 3.19 -16.15 -19.25
N ALA A 93 3.24 -17.46 -19.00
CA ALA A 93 3.99 -18.42 -19.82
C ALA A 93 3.24 -18.78 -21.11
N GLU A 94 1.92 -18.96 -21.06
CA GLU A 94 1.13 -19.45 -22.19
C GLU A 94 0.18 -18.38 -22.74
N ALA A 95 -0.46 -17.59 -21.86
CA ALA A 95 -1.46 -16.59 -22.25
C ALA A 95 -0.99 -15.13 -22.22
N ASN A 96 0.23 -14.86 -21.73
CA ASN A 96 0.74 -13.51 -21.44
C ASN A 96 -0.28 -12.63 -20.68
N CYS A 97 -0.99 -13.21 -19.71
CA CYS A 97 -2.04 -12.53 -18.97
C CYS A 97 -1.65 -12.33 -17.49
N VAL A 98 -1.93 -11.11 -17.02
CA VAL A 98 -1.84 -10.73 -15.61
C VAL A 98 -3.25 -10.32 -15.16
N GLY A 99 -4.04 -11.32 -14.78
CA GLY A 99 -5.39 -11.11 -14.25
C GLY A 99 -5.34 -10.73 -12.78
N ARG A 100 -5.48 -9.44 -12.46
CA ARG A 100 -5.64 -8.97 -11.08
C ARG A 100 -7.13 -8.75 -10.77
N ALA A 101 -7.62 -9.35 -9.70
CA ALA A 101 -8.93 -9.06 -9.16
C ALA A 101 -8.80 -8.17 -7.91
N VAL A 102 -9.20 -6.91 -8.03
CA VAL A 102 -9.29 -6.01 -6.88
C VAL A 102 -10.52 -6.38 -6.06
N ARG A 103 -10.32 -6.58 -4.77
CA ARG A 103 -11.37 -6.85 -3.78
C ARG A 103 -11.45 -5.69 -2.81
N ALA A 104 -12.68 -5.39 -2.38
CA ALA A 104 -12.96 -4.44 -1.32
C ALA A 104 -13.53 -5.18 -0.11
N LEU A 105 -13.01 -4.87 1.07
CA LEU A 105 -13.44 -5.44 2.34
C LEU A 105 -14.01 -4.33 3.22
N LEU A 106 -15.18 -4.59 3.79
CA LEU A 106 -15.79 -3.74 4.79
C LEU A 106 -15.35 -4.19 6.17
N CYS A 107 -14.84 -3.26 6.97
CA CYS A 107 -14.29 -3.57 8.28
C CYS A 107 -14.78 -2.60 9.36
N ASP A 108 -15.15 -3.14 10.52
CA ASP A 108 -15.40 -2.36 11.72
C ASP A 108 -14.09 -1.89 12.36
N PRO A 109 -14.05 -0.66 12.92
CA PRO A 109 -12.97 -0.23 13.80
C PRO A 109 -12.78 -1.24 14.95
N ASN A 110 -11.53 -1.67 15.18
CA ASN A 110 -11.26 -2.73 16.15
C ASN A 110 -10.11 -2.38 17.10
N GLY A 111 -10.41 -1.56 18.11
CA GLY A 111 -9.49 -1.23 19.21
C GLY A 111 -8.14 -0.65 18.76
N GLN A 112 -7.31 -0.27 19.73
CA GLN A 112 -5.92 0.08 19.48
C GLN A 112 -5.04 -1.14 19.76
N ILE A 113 -4.10 -1.44 18.87
CA ILE A 113 -3.02 -2.40 19.13
C ILE A 113 -1.97 -1.71 20.02
N SER A 114 -1.10 -2.48 20.66
CA SER A 114 0.06 -1.98 21.41
C SER A 114 1.01 -1.10 20.60
N ASP A 115 1.07 -1.29 19.28
CA ASP A 115 1.88 -0.46 18.38
C ASP A 115 1.05 0.75 17.89
N PRO A 116 1.43 1.99 18.24
CA PRO A 116 0.70 3.18 17.83
C PRO A 116 0.73 3.42 16.30
N ALA A 117 1.69 2.84 15.58
CA ALA A 117 1.81 2.95 14.13
C ALA A 117 0.85 2.03 13.37
N VAL A 118 0.29 1.03 14.04
CA VAL A 118 -0.53 -0.01 13.41
C VAL A 118 -1.99 0.15 13.82
N GLY A 119 -2.85 0.30 12.82
CA GLY A 119 -4.30 0.20 12.96
C GLY A 119 -4.78 -1.24 12.79
N ARG A 120 -5.91 -1.57 13.42
CA ARG A 120 -6.62 -2.83 13.21
C ARG A 120 -8.09 -2.57 12.93
N CYS A 121 -8.62 -3.29 11.95
CA CYS A 121 -10.04 -3.38 11.73
C CYS A 121 -10.46 -4.83 11.55
N LYS A 122 -11.71 -5.14 11.91
CA LYS A 122 -12.29 -6.48 11.86
C LYS A 122 -13.25 -6.56 10.69
N LEU A 123 -13.17 -7.61 9.88
CA LEU A 123 -14.09 -7.79 8.77
C LEU A 123 -15.54 -7.88 9.25
N LEU A 124 -16.45 -7.23 8.53
CA LEU A 124 -17.89 -7.33 8.77
C LEU A 124 -18.49 -8.66 8.31
N SER A 125 -17.93 -9.24 7.25
CA SER A 125 -18.37 -10.51 6.67
C SER A 125 -17.21 -11.50 6.65
N GLU A 126 -17.54 -12.79 6.75
CA GLU A 126 -16.55 -13.83 6.50
C GLU A 126 -15.99 -13.67 5.08
N MET A 127 -14.66 -13.77 4.97
CA MET A 127 -14.00 -13.69 3.69
C MET A 127 -14.11 -15.05 3.01
N HIS A 128 -14.75 -15.11 1.85
CA HIS A 128 -14.84 -16.33 1.05
C HIS A 128 -13.51 -16.67 0.34
N VAL A 129 -12.51 -15.79 0.43
CA VAL A 129 -11.20 -15.91 -0.19
C VAL A 129 -10.13 -15.61 0.87
N ASP A 130 -9.00 -16.32 0.80
CA ASP A 130 -7.84 -16.03 1.65
C ASP A 130 -7.30 -14.61 1.35
N PRO A 131 -7.27 -13.70 2.35
CA PRO A 131 -6.75 -12.34 2.16
C PRO A 131 -5.25 -12.24 1.92
N ASN A 132 -4.52 -13.36 1.91
CA ASN A 132 -3.12 -13.34 1.55
C ASN A 132 -2.93 -12.65 0.17
N GLY A 133 -1.99 -11.71 0.07
CA GLY A 133 -1.80 -10.84 -1.10
C GLY A 133 -2.42 -9.44 -1.00
N PHE A 134 -3.19 -9.12 0.05
CA PHE A 134 -3.71 -7.76 0.29
C PHE A 134 -2.66 -6.76 0.76
N SER A 135 -1.47 -7.21 1.18
CA SER A 135 -0.37 -6.34 1.60
C SER A 135 -0.02 -5.29 0.54
N GLY A 136 0.24 -4.06 0.96
CA GLY A 136 0.45 -2.91 0.08
C GLY A 136 -0.84 -2.23 -0.42
N GLY A 137 -2.00 -2.86 -0.22
CA GLY A 137 -3.29 -2.28 -0.57
C GLY A 137 -3.69 -1.09 0.33
N PRO A 138 -4.51 -0.14 -0.15
CA PRO A 138 -4.93 1.00 0.64
C PRO A 138 -6.09 0.68 1.58
N VAL A 139 -6.13 1.34 2.72
CA VAL A 139 -7.29 1.39 3.62
C VAL A 139 -7.83 2.82 3.65
N PHE A 140 -9.13 2.95 3.46
CA PHE A 140 -9.86 4.20 3.62
C PHE A 140 -10.83 4.11 4.79
N ALA A 141 -11.01 5.19 5.53
CA ALA A 141 -12.01 5.33 6.57
C ALA A 141 -13.18 6.16 6.05
N ILE A 142 -14.40 5.73 6.37
CA ILE A 142 -15.61 6.53 6.26
C ILE A 142 -15.75 7.30 7.57
N VAL A 143 -15.61 8.61 7.51
CA VAL A 143 -15.70 9.54 8.64
C VAL A 143 -16.97 10.37 8.52
N PHE A 144 -17.60 10.71 9.64
CA PHE A 144 -18.72 11.65 9.68
C PHE A 144 -18.33 12.97 10.33
N ASP A 145 -18.36 14.05 9.55
CA ASP A 145 -18.14 15.42 10.00
C ASP A 145 -19.25 16.33 9.43
N GLY A 146 -20.49 16.05 9.85
CA GLY A 146 -21.72 16.63 9.28
C GLY A 146 -22.10 16.07 7.90
N HIS A 147 -21.17 15.44 7.21
CA HIS A 147 -21.34 14.65 5.98
C HIS A 147 -20.38 13.46 5.99
N LEU A 148 -20.68 12.44 5.18
CA LEU A 148 -19.81 11.27 5.03
C LEU A 148 -18.65 11.60 4.09
N THR A 149 -17.43 11.40 4.58
CA THR A 149 -16.20 11.67 3.84
C THR A 149 -15.28 10.45 3.89
N LEU A 150 -14.61 10.16 2.79
CA LEU A 150 -13.57 9.14 2.72
C LEU A 150 -12.21 9.76 3.01
N LYS A 151 -11.50 9.23 4.01
CA LYS A 151 -10.12 9.61 4.32
C LYS A 151 -9.19 8.41 4.20
N PHE A 152 -7.98 8.62 3.71
CA PHE A 152 -6.95 7.60 3.66
C PHE A 152 -6.52 7.25 5.09
N ALA A 153 -6.76 6.01 5.49
CA ALA A 153 -6.45 5.50 6.82
C ALA A 153 -5.06 4.88 6.91
N GLY A 154 -4.54 4.33 5.81
CA GLY A 154 -3.23 3.70 5.79
C GLY A 154 -3.01 2.68 4.69
N VAL A 155 -1.92 1.93 4.81
CA VAL A 155 -1.54 0.84 3.88
C VAL A 155 -1.61 -0.49 4.63
N ILE A 156 -2.26 -1.49 4.04
CA ILE A 156 -2.35 -2.84 4.61
C ILE A 156 -0.94 -3.42 4.72
N ASN A 157 -0.54 -3.80 5.93
CA ASN A 157 0.64 -4.62 6.13
C ASN A 157 0.26 -6.10 5.95
N ARG A 158 -0.76 -6.56 6.69
CA ARG A 158 -1.21 -7.95 6.66
C ARG A 158 -2.71 -8.09 6.89
N ALA A 159 -3.31 -9.13 6.32
CA ALA A 159 -4.71 -9.46 6.51
C ALA A 159 -4.87 -10.97 6.69
N GLY A 160 -5.73 -11.38 7.61
CA GLY A 160 -5.93 -12.78 7.99
C GLY A 160 -6.74 -12.94 9.28
N GLY A 161 -7.33 -14.11 9.49
CA GLY A 161 -8.06 -14.42 10.73
C GLY A 161 -9.19 -13.44 11.07
N SER A 162 -9.86 -12.90 10.04
CA SER A 162 -10.92 -11.88 10.15
C SER A 162 -10.46 -10.47 10.54
N PHE A 163 -9.16 -10.18 10.47
CA PHE A 163 -8.60 -8.86 10.75
C PHE A 163 -7.75 -8.35 9.59
N VAL A 164 -7.74 -7.02 9.43
CA VAL A 164 -6.80 -6.29 8.59
C VAL A 164 -5.96 -5.42 9.51
N HIS A 165 -4.64 -5.53 9.36
CA HIS A 165 -3.64 -4.71 10.02
C HIS A 165 -3.03 -3.77 8.99
N PHE A 166 -3.01 -2.49 9.30
CA PHE A 166 -2.53 -1.46 8.38
C PHE A 166 -1.67 -0.44 9.10
N ILE A 167 -0.69 0.11 8.39
CA ILE A 167 0.18 1.17 8.90
C ILE A 167 -0.56 2.48 8.70
N LYS A 168 -0.80 3.19 9.80
CA LYS A 168 -1.66 4.38 9.82
C LYS A 168 -1.11 5.51 8.94
N ALA A 169 -2.01 6.28 8.35
CA ALA A 169 -1.70 7.38 7.43
C ALA A 169 -0.63 8.37 7.94
N PRO A 170 -0.60 8.80 9.22
CA PRO A 170 0.46 9.68 9.71
C PRO A 170 1.88 9.08 9.59
N TYR A 171 2.02 7.77 9.71
CA TYR A 171 3.29 7.08 9.60
C TYR A 171 3.71 6.88 8.14
N VAL A 172 2.74 6.58 7.27
CA VAL A 172 2.94 6.60 5.80
C VAL A 172 3.41 7.98 5.36
N ARG A 173 2.78 9.04 5.86
CA ARG A 173 3.16 10.43 5.56
C ARG A 173 4.58 10.74 5.98
N ARG A 174 4.96 10.39 7.22
CA ARG A 174 6.33 10.58 7.72
C ARG A 174 7.37 9.89 6.84
N LEU A 175 7.08 8.68 6.36
CA LEU A 175 7.98 7.99 5.44
C LEU A 175 8.10 8.74 4.10
N LEU A 176 6.99 9.19 3.53
CA LEU A 176 6.99 9.94 2.27
C LEU A 176 7.74 11.28 2.40
N ASP A 177 7.49 12.02 3.47
CA ASP A 177 8.18 13.28 3.75
C ASP A 177 9.71 13.05 3.92
N PHE A 178 10.09 11.98 4.63
CA PHE A 178 11.50 11.57 4.77
C PHE A 178 12.13 11.20 3.42
N ALA A 179 11.47 10.36 2.63
CA ALA A 179 11.94 9.94 1.32
C ALA A 179 12.15 11.16 0.40
N VAL A 180 11.15 12.03 0.25
CA VAL A 180 11.23 13.22 -0.60
C VAL A 180 12.31 14.20 -0.12
N SER A 181 12.44 14.42 1.19
CA SER A 181 13.49 15.31 1.73
C SER A 181 14.91 14.79 1.52
N SER A 182 15.08 13.46 1.40
CA SER A 182 16.37 12.82 1.16
C SER A 182 16.85 12.93 -0.29
N TYR A 183 15.95 13.23 -1.24
CA TYR A 183 16.27 13.48 -2.65
C TYR A 183 16.53 14.96 -2.99
N ALA A 184 16.40 15.87 -2.02
CA ALA A 184 16.65 17.31 -2.21
C ALA A 184 18.13 17.74 -2.00
N ILE A 185 19.08 16.86 -2.34
CA ILE A 185 20.54 17.13 -2.33
C ILE A 185 21.07 17.18 -3.75
#